data_AF-A0A8S3B9V5-F1
#
_entry.id   AF-A0A8S3B9V5-F1
#
_cell.length_a   1.000
_cell.length_b   1.000
_cell.length_c   1.000
_cell.angle_alpha   90.00
_cell.angle_beta   90.00
_cell.angle_gamma   90.00
#
_symmetry.space_group_name_H-M   'P 1'
#
loop_
_entity.id
_entity.type
_entity.pdbx_description
1 polymer ?
#
loop_
_entity_poly.entity_id
_entity_poly.type
_entity_poly.pdbx_seq_one_letter_code
_entity_poly.pdbx_strand_id
1 'polypeptide(L)' 'GTLPWQGLQATAKKAKFERIAELKMKMTSEQICKNHPKECIAFLEYCRTLVFDNRPDYNYLRHLFRHLLYQKGDQYDYEY' A
#
# COMPACT_ATOMS: atom_id res chain seq x y z
N GLY A 1 -2.66 13.53 -0.44
CA GLY A 1 -3.06 12.49 0.52
C GLY A 1 -2.04 12.38 1.63
N THR A 2 -2.42 11.81 2.77
CA THR A 2 -1.53 11.62 3.93
C THR A 2 -1.60 10.16 4.40
N LEU A 3 -0.48 9.65 4.90
CA LEU A 3 -0.37 8.37 5.57
C LEU A 3 -0.50 8.56 7.09
N PRO A 4 -1.05 7.56 7.81
CA PRO A 4 -1.30 7.66 9.25
C PRO A 4 -0.04 7.91 10.11
N TRP A 5 1.14 7.51 9.62
CA TRP A 5 2.44 7.70 10.29
C TRP A 5 3.21 8.94 9.83
N GLN A 6 2.62 9.81 9.01
CA GLN A 6 3.22 11.10 8.67
C GLN A 6 3.03 12.13 9.79
N GLY A 7 3.96 13.08 9.91
CA GLY A 7 3.87 14.17 10.88
C GLY A 7 4.24 13.82 12.33
N LEU A 8 4.69 12.59 12.61
CA LEU A 8 5.11 12.20 13.95
C LEU A 8 6.32 13.01 14.41
N GLN A 9 6.16 13.65 15.57
CA GLN A 9 7.22 14.40 16.23
C GLN A 9 8.06 13.46 17.09
N ALA A 10 9.39 13.61 17.04
CA ALA A 10 10.32 12.93 17.92
C ALA A 10 11.60 13.78 18.04
N THR A 11 12.21 13.75 19.22
CA THR A 11 13.43 14.52 19.52
C THR A 11 14.66 14.00 18.77
N ALA A 12 14.72 12.68 18.56
CA ALA A 12 15.82 12.02 17.83
C ALA A 12 15.32 11.29 16.58
N LYS A 13 16.16 11.25 15.54
CA LYS A 13 15.87 10.56 14.27
C LYS A 13 15.53 9.07 14.49
N LYS A 14 16.27 8.38 15.36
CA LYS A 14 16.03 6.97 15.70
C LYS A 14 14.63 6.75 16.29
N ALA A 15 14.27 7.54 17.30
CA ALA A 15 12.95 7.49 17.93
C ALA A 15 11.81 7.78 16.94
N LYS A 16 12.05 8.65 15.94
CA LYS A 16 11.08 8.88 14.86
C LYS A 16 10.83 7.63 14.04
N PHE A 17 11.89 6.92 13.61
CA PHE A 17 11.75 5.70 12.82
C PHE A 17 11.14 4.55 13.60
N GLU A 18 11.46 4.41 14.89
CA GLU A 18 10.84 3.42 15.77
C GLU A 18 9.32 3.64 15.88
N ARG A 19 8.88 4.88 16.12
CA ARG A 19 7.44 5.22 16.13
C ARG A 19 6.74 4.95 14.81
N ILE A 20 7.39 5.26 13.68
CA ILE A 20 6.86 4.96 12.35
C ILE A 20 6.72 3.45 12.16
N ALA A 21 7.74 2.67 12.55
CA ALA A 21 7.74 1.22 12.43
C ALA A 21 6.62 0.60 13.29
N GLU A 22 6.48 1.02 14.53
CA GLU A 22 5.43 0.56 15.44
C GLU A 22 4.02 0.81 14.86
N LEU A 23 3.77 2.00 14.31
CA LEU A 23 2.47 2.30 13.68
C LEU A 23 2.24 1.45 12.44
N LYS A 24 3.26 1.29 11.59
CA LYS A 24 3.16 0.41 10.41
C LYS A 24 2.87 -1.05 10.77
N MET A 25 3.41 -1.53 11.89
CA MET A 25 3.16 -2.90 12.39
C MET A 25 1.76 -3.06 13.00
N LYS A 26 1.27 -2.05 13.71
CA LYS A 26 -0.06 -2.10 14.38
C LYS A 26 -1.23 -1.97 13.40
N MET A 27 -1.03 -1.32 12.26
CA MET A 27 -2.12 -1.05 11.31
C MET A 27 -2.30 -2.17 10.28
N THR A 28 -3.55 -2.63 10.15
CA THR A 28 -3.95 -3.62 9.12
C THR A 28 -4.02 -2.98 7.73
N SER A 29 -3.92 -3.79 6.68
CA SER A 29 -4.07 -3.32 5.30
C SER A 29 -5.44 -2.64 5.06
N GLU A 30 -6.49 -3.19 5.67
CA GLU A 30 -7.85 -2.63 5.65
C GLU A 30 -7.94 -1.24 6.30
N GLN A 31 -7.27 -1.05 7.44
CA GLN A 31 -7.22 0.25 8.13
C GLN A 31 -6.46 1.28 7.31
N ILE A 32 -5.34 0.88 6.68
CA ILE A 32 -4.51 1.75 5.85
C ILE A 32 -5.28 2.18 4.59
N CYS A 33 -6.00 1.25 3.97
CA CYS A 33 -6.74 1.46 2.73
C CYS A 33 -8.22 1.80 2.97
N LYS A 34 -8.58 2.30 4.15
CA LYS A 34 -9.96 2.71 4.44
C LYS A 34 -10.43 3.75 3.41
N ASN A 35 -11.58 3.51 2.80
CA ASN A 35 -12.17 4.30 1.70
C ASN A 35 -11.43 4.23 0.35
N HIS A 36 -10.51 3.28 0.19
CA HIS A 36 -9.87 2.98 -1.09
C HIS A 36 -10.37 1.65 -1.67
N PRO A 37 -10.19 1.42 -2.98
CA PRO A 37 -10.58 0.17 -3.61
C PRO A 37 -9.94 -1.05 -2.94
N LYS A 38 -10.67 -2.16 -2.92
CA LYS A 38 -10.22 -3.44 -2.31
C LYS A 38 -8.92 -3.97 -2.94
N GLU A 39 -8.63 -3.59 -4.18
CA GLU A 39 -7.41 -3.92 -4.89
C GLU A 39 -6.17 -3.35 -4.19
N CYS A 40 -6.28 -2.20 -3.51
CA CYS A 40 -5.21 -1.65 -2.69
C CYS A 40 -4.91 -2.53 -1.47
N ILE A 41 -5.95 -3.10 -0.85
CA ILE A 41 -5.81 -4.04 0.29
C ILE A 41 -5.13 -5.32 -0.20
N ALA A 42 -5.64 -5.92 -1.27
CA ALA A 42 -5.09 -7.14 -1.87
C ALA A 42 -3.63 -6.98 -2.28
N PHE A 43 -3.26 -5.82 -2.83
CA PHE A 43 -1.87 -5.49 -3.16
C PHE A 43 -0.97 -5.46 -1.91
N LEU A 44 -1.38 -4.75 -0.85
CA LEU A 44 -0.59 -4.65 0.38
C LEU A 44 -0.45 -6.00 1.09
N GLU A 45 -1.52 -6.79 1.11
CA GLU A 45 -1.50 -8.14 1.67
C GLU A 45 -0.59 -9.06 0.89
N TYR A 46 -0.66 -9.04 -0.44
CA TYR A 46 0.27 -9.78 -1.29
C TYR A 46 1.72 -9.40 -0.99
N CYS A 47 2.04 -8.10 -0.89
CA CYS A 47 3.39 -7.67 -0.57
C CYS A 47 3.85 -8.15 0.82
N ARG A 48 2.94 -8.30 1.79
CA ARG A 48 3.25 -8.78 3.15
C ARG A 48 3.46 -10.30 3.22
N THR A 49 2.92 -11.08 2.29
CA THR A 49 3.06 -12.55 2.26
C THR A 49 4.29 -13.02 1.49
N LEU A 50 4.97 -12.13 0.76
CA LEU A 50 6.22 -12.45 0.07
C LEU A 50 7.31 -12.83 1.08
N VAL A 51 7.89 -14.02 0.90
CA VAL A 51 9.14 -14.41 1.57
C VAL A 51 10.33 -13.72 0.92
N PHE A 52 11.43 -13.60 1.66
CA PHE A 52 12.59 -12.77 1.31
C PHE A 52 13.14 -13.00 -0.10
N ASP A 53 13.31 -14.26 -0.50
CA ASP A 53 13.85 -14.63 -1.82
C ASP A 53 12.77 -14.85 -2.90
N ASN A 54 11.49 -14.60 -2.59
CA ASN A 54 10.43 -14.84 -3.56
C ASN A 54 10.42 -13.77 -4.65
N ARG A 55 10.23 -14.20 -5.89
CA ARG A 55 9.98 -13.29 -7.00
C ARG A 55 8.50 -12.88 -7.00
N PRO A 56 8.17 -11.58 -6.91
CA PRO A 56 6.79 -11.13 -6.98
C PRO A 56 6.14 -11.49 -8.32
N ASP A 57 4.86 -11.84 -8.30
CA ASP A 57 4.01 -11.98 -9.47
C ASP A 57 3.54 -10.59 -9.92
N TYR A 58 4.40 -9.93 -10.69
CA TYR A 58 4.12 -8.63 -11.26
C TYR A 58 2.95 -8.64 -12.26
N ASN A 59 2.57 -9.79 -12.81
CA ASN A 59 1.43 -9.88 -13.72
C ASN A 59 0.12 -9.80 -12.93
N TYR A 60 0.02 -10.55 -11.84
CA TYR A 60 -1.09 -10.47 -10.89
C TYR A 60 -1.26 -9.04 -10.35
N LEU A 61 -0.18 -8.43 -9.86
CA LEU A 61 -0.25 -7.08 -9.28
C LEU A 61 -0.70 -6.02 -10.29
N ARG A 62 -0.24 -6.12 -11.54
CA ARG A 62 -0.71 -5.23 -12.62
C ARG A 62 -2.16 -5.49 -12.99
N HIS A 63 -2.58 -6.76 -12.99
CA HIS A 63 -3.95 -7.15 -13.32
C HIS A 63 -4.95 -6.59 -12.31
N LEU A 64 -4.64 -6.59 -11.00
CA LEU A 64 -5.49 -5.98 -9.97
C LEU A 64 -5.91 -4.55 -10.33
N PHE A 65 -4.94 -3.69 -10.63
CA PHE A 65 -5.21 -2.27 -10.93
C PHE A 65 -5.83 -2.05 -12.31
N ARG A 66 -5.44 -2.85 -13.32
CA ARG A 66 -6.07 -2.79 -14.65
C ARG A 66 -7.55 -3.17 -14.58
N HIS A 67 -7.88 -4.21 -13.83
CA HIS A 67 -9.25 -4.64 -13.62
C HIS A 67 -10.07 -3.55 -12.91
N LEU A 68 -9.51 -2.93 -11.86
CA LEU A 68 -10.13 -1.80 -11.18
C LEU A 68 -10.41 -0.62 -12.13
N LEU A 69 -9.43 -0.26 -12.98
CA LEU A 69 -9.56 0.82 -13.96
C LEU A 69 -10.70 0.53 -14.96
N TYR A 70 -10.71 -0.70 -15.50
CA TYR A 70 -11.78 -1.15 -16.41
C TYR A 70 -13.16 -1.11 -15.74
N GLN A 71 -13.27 -1.53 -14.48
CA GLN A 71 -14.54 -1.47 -13.74
C GLN A 71 -15.03 -0.04 -13.49
N LYS A 72 -14.12 0.94 -13.40
CA LYS A 72 -14.49 2.35 -13.27
C LYS A 72 -14.86 3.00 -14.61
N GLY A 73 -14.67 2.30 -15.73
CA GLY A 73 -14.93 2.83 -17.06
C GLY A 73 -13.84 3.79 -17.58
N ASP A 74 -12.71 3.88 -16.86
CA ASP A 74 -11.60 4.73 -17.24
C ASP A 74 -10.80 4.05 -18.37
N GLN A 75 -10.53 4.77 -19.47
CA GLN A 75 -9.65 4.28 -20.53
C GLN A 75 -8.18 4.58 -20.19
N TYR A 76 -7.29 3.68 -20.60
CA TYR A 76 -5.85 3.98 -20.67
C TYR A 76 -5.63 5.03 -21.77
N ASP A 77 -5.63 6.30 -21.40
CA ASP A 77 -5.34 7.43 -22.30
C ASP A 77 -3.83 7.68 -22.48
N TYR A 78 -2.98 7.08 -21.62
CA TYR A 78 -1.52 7.23 -21.65
C TYR A 78 -1.03 8.70 -21.62
N GLU A 79 -1.88 9.65 -21.27
CA GLU A 79 -1.49 11.04 -21.06
C GLU A 79 -0.86 11.15 -19.66
N TYR A 80 0.44 11.46 -19.62
CA TYR A 80 1.22 11.71 -18.41
C TYR A 80 1.32 13.19 -18.11
#